data_AF-A0A4Z2J7P0-F1
#
_entry.id   AF-A0A4Z2J7P0-F1
#
_cell.length_a   1.000
_cell.length_b   1.000
_cell.length_c   1.000
_cell.angle_alpha   90.00
_cell.angle_beta   90.00
_cell.angle_gamma   90.00
#
_symmetry.space_group_name_H-M   'P 1'
#
loop_
_entity.id
_entity.type
_entity.pdbx_description
1 polymer ?
#
loop_
_entity_poly.entity_id
_entity_poly.type
_entity_poly.pdbx_seq_one_letter_code
_entity_poly.pdbx_strand_id
1 'polypeptide(L)'
;MIKCCDLGYHASLARTLRTYLSAEYNLETSRHEGLDIIENAVDNLDSRSDKHKIMDMHNQVFCPPMRFEYLPHMGDEVCQVSAQQPVQTELLMRYHQLQSRLATLKIENEEVRKTLDATMQTLQDMLTVEDFDMSDAFHHSRSTESIKSVASEFYMSKPNVAKRRANQQETEMFYFSKFKEFLNGSNLIIKLQAKHDLLKQTLGEDICMSTLEKLRECMNTAYGVSSPFKPKIMCLCMWVVVCEHDRGNMTRLGKGLNVELQGMMSFAFRP
;
A
#
# COMPACT_ATOMS: atom_id res chain seq x y z
N MET A 1 51.04 52.81 -51.92
CA MET A 1 49.67 52.51 -52.36
C MET A 1 49.00 51.44 -51.49
N ILE A 2 49.66 50.32 -51.14
CA ILE A 2 49.05 49.21 -50.35
C ILE A 2 48.51 49.66 -48.97
N LYS A 3 49.23 50.52 -48.24
CA LYS A 3 48.78 51.02 -46.92
C LYS A 3 47.50 51.88 -46.91
N CYS A 4 47.08 52.44 -48.06
CA CYS A 4 45.80 53.16 -48.17
C CYS A 4 44.62 52.21 -48.41
N CYS A 5 44.85 51.04 -49.02
CA CYS A 5 43.81 50.05 -49.29
C CYS A 5 43.43 49.23 -48.04
N ASP A 6 44.31 49.18 -47.03
CA ASP A 6 44.08 48.50 -45.76
C ASP A 6 43.40 49.39 -44.70
N LEU A 7 43.17 50.67 -45.01
CA LEU A 7 42.64 51.63 -44.05
C LEU A 7 41.16 51.33 -43.74
N GLY A 8 40.91 50.62 -42.64
CA GLY A 8 39.58 50.34 -42.11
C GLY A 8 38.95 49.01 -42.54
N TYR A 9 39.55 48.25 -43.46
CA TYR A 9 39.06 46.92 -43.86
C TYR A 9 39.07 45.95 -42.68
N HIS A 10 40.22 45.74 -42.02
CA HIS A 10 40.34 44.86 -40.87
C HIS A 10 39.42 45.27 -39.71
N ALA A 11 39.25 46.57 -39.48
CA ALA A 11 38.34 47.08 -38.44
C ALA A 11 36.86 46.74 -38.77
N SER A 12 36.46 46.89 -40.02
CA SER A 12 35.09 46.59 -40.48
C SER A 12 34.81 45.08 -40.52
N LEU A 13 35.77 44.28 -40.98
CA LEU A 13 35.69 42.82 -40.96
C LEU A 13 35.63 42.30 -39.52
N ALA A 14 36.48 42.80 -38.62
CA ALA A 14 36.48 42.41 -37.22
C ALA A 14 35.17 42.81 -36.50
N ARG A 15 34.54 43.92 -36.89
CA ARG A 15 33.20 44.29 -36.38
C ARG A 15 32.15 43.29 -36.86
N THR A 16 32.15 42.97 -38.15
CA THR A 16 31.21 42.01 -38.76
C THR A 16 31.33 40.62 -38.13
N LEU A 17 32.55 40.12 -37.96
CA LEU A 17 32.80 38.82 -37.31
C LEU A 17 32.38 38.82 -35.84
N ARG A 18 32.59 39.93 -35.09
CA ARG A 18 32.09 40.04 -33.71
C ARG A 18 30.57 40.06 -33.65
N THR A 19 29.90 40.72 -34.59
CA THR A 19 28.43 40.69 -34.68
C THR A 19 27.92 39.28 -34.94
N TYR A 20 28.54 38.55 -35.87
CA TYR A 20 28.24 37.14 -36.12
C TYR A 20 28.43 36.30 -34.86
N LEU A 21 29.59 36.38 -34.20
CA LEU A 21 29.85 35.66 -32.95
C LEU A 21 28.84 36.00 -31.86
N SER A 22 28.50 37.28 -31.70
CA SER A 22 27.49 37.70 -30.72
C SER A 22 26.11 37.11 -31.02
N ALA A 23 25.73 37.00 -32.29
CA ALA A 23 24.46 36.38 -32.69
C ALA A 23 24.46 34.87 -32.40
N GLU A 24 25.55 34.16 -32.75
CA GLU A 24 25.72 32.73 -32.46
C GLU A 24 25.71 32.45 -30.95
N TYR A 25 26.39 33.26 -30.13
CA TYR A 25 26.36 33.10 -28.68
C TYR A 25 24.96 33.29 -28.11
N ASN A 26 24.22 34.32 -28.54
CA ASN A 26 22.85 34.54 -28.07
C ASN A 26 21.90 33.42 -28.51
N LEU A 27 22.07 32.88 -29.71
CA LEU A 27 21.30 31.74 -30.19
C LEU A 27 21.59 30.48 -29.36
N GLU A 28 22.86 30.21 -29.07
CA GLU A 28 23.27 29.09 -28.22
C GLU A 28 22.72 29.22 -26.80
N THR A 29 22.76 30.42 -26.21
CA THR A 29 22.14 30.70 -24.90
C THR A 29 20.63 30.43 -24.93
N SER A 30 19.91 30.97 -25.92
CA SER A 30 18.47 30.73 -26.05
C SER A 30 18.13 29.25 -26.26
N ARG A 31 18.99 28.52 -26.98
CA ARG A 31 18.85 27.07 -27.16
C ARG A 31 19.04 26.32 -25.83
N HIS A 32 20.06 26.69 -25.06
CA HIS A 32 20.33 26.08 -23.76
C HIS A 32 19.17 26.30 -22.79
N GLU A 33 18.65 27.53 -22.69
CA GLU A 33 17.45 27.84 -21.90
C GLU A 33 16.24 26.98 -22.29
N GLY A 34 16.06 26.72 -23.60
CA GLY A 34 15.01 25.83 -24.08
C GLY A 34 15.20 24.36 -23.67
N LEU A 35 16.45 23.89 -23.63
CA LEU A 35 16.78 22.54 -23.16
C LEU A 35 16.54 22.40 -21.65
N ASP A 36 16.90 23.42 -20.85
CA ASP A 36 16.67 23.43 -19.40
C ASP A 36 15.18 23.31 -19.05
N ILE A 37 14.30 23.95 -19.83
CA ILE A 37 12.84 23.83 -19.64
C ILE A 37 12.38 22.38 -19.86
N ILE A 38 12.93 21.70 -20.87
CA ILE A 38 12.57 20.30 -21.18
C ILE A 38 13.15 19.36 -20.13
N GLU A 39 14.40 19.56 -19.70
CA GLU A 39 15.03 18.78 -18.62
C GLU A 39 14.20 18.88 -17.34
N ASN A 40 13.81 20.08 -16.95
CA ASN A 40 12.93 20.31 -15.82
C ASN A 40 11.56 19.62 -15.99
N ALA A 41 10.99 19.61 -17.19
CA ALA A 41 9.75 18.89 -17.46
C ALA A 41 9.92 17.36 -17.34
N VAL A 42 11.07 16.81 -17.75
CA VAL A 42 11.43 15.39 -17.60
C VAL A 42 11.60 15.02 -16.13
N ASP A 43 12.32 15.83 -15.35
CA ASP A 43 12.53 15.61 -13.91
C ASP A 43 11.22 15.61 -13.11
N ASN A 44 10.21 16.34 -13.58
CA ASN A 44 8.90 16.43 -12.94
C ASN A 44 7.90 15.35 -13.39
N LEU A 45 8.31 14.35 -14.18
CA LEU A 45 7.44 13.23 -14.54
C LEU A 45 7.11 12.38 -13.30
N ASP A 46 5.86 12.48 -12.82
CA ASP A 46 5.39 11.76 -11.65
C ASP A 46 4.03 11.08 -11.90
N SER A 47 4.12 9.78 -12.23
CA SER A 47 2.95 8.92 -12.44
C SER A 47 1.99 8.88 -11.24
N ARG A 48 2.48 9.03 -10.01
CA ARG A 48 1.66 9.01 -8.81
C ARG A 48 0.87 10.31 -8.71
N SER A 49 1.51 11.46 -8.88
CA SER A 49 0.83 12.76 -8.91
C SER A 49 -0.24 12.80 -10.01
N ASP A 50 0.08 12.33 -11.21
CA ASP A 50 -0.84 12.30 -12.33
C ASP A 50 -2.04 11.39 -12.08
N LYS A 51 -1.83 10.22 -11.46
CA LYS A 51 -2.93 9.35 -11.01
C LYS A 51 -3.89 10.07 -10.05
N HIS A 52 -3.37 10.84 -9.08
CA HIS A 52 -4.23 11.57 -8.14
C HIS A 52 -5.03 12.65 -8.86
N LYS A 53 -4.39 13.44 -9.74
CA LYS A 53 -5.09 14.45 -10.54
C LYS A 53 -6.23 13.83 -11.37
N ILE A 54 -6.00 12.67 -11.99
CA ILE A 54 -7.02 11.94 -12.76
C ILE A 54 -8.17 11.50 -11.85
N MET A 55 -7.86 10.96 -10.66
CA MET A 55 -8.88 10.53 -9.70
C MET A 55 -9.73 11.71 -9.20
N ASP A 56 -9.10 12.86 -8.93
CA ASP A 56 -9.78 14.08 -8.47
C ASP A 56 -10.67 14.70 -9.57
N MET A 57 -10.15 14.75 -10.79
CA MET A 57 -10.87 15.26 -11.97
C MET A 57 -12.12 14.42 -12.29
N HIS A 58 -12.08 13.12 -12.00
CA HIS A 58 -13.18 12.18 -12.25
C HIS A 58 -13.74 11.57 -10.96
N ASN A 59 -13.89 12.37 -9.91
CA ASN A 59 -14.28 11.89 -8.58
C ASN A 59 -15.57 11.03 -8.57
N GLN A 60 -16.54 11.30 -9.45
CA GLN A 60 -17.82 10.56 -9.53
C GLN A 60 -17.63 9.10 -9.97
N VAL A 61 -16.53 8.79 -10.66
CA VAL A 61 -16.21 7.42 -11.13
C VAL A 61 -15.45 6.64 -10.05
N PHE A 62 -14.62 7.32 -9.27
CA PHE A 62 -13.72 6.70 -8.30
C PHE A 62 -14.23 6.76 -6.85
N CYS A 63 -15.33 7.48 -6.58
CA CYS A 63 -15.89 7.55 -5.23
C CYS A 63 -16.44 6.18 -4.77
N PRO A 64 -16.10 5.72 -3.56
CA PRO A 64 -16.68 4.49 -3.02
C PRO A 64 -18.20 4.58 -2.88
N PRO A 65 -18.96 3.53 -3.24
CA PRO A 65 -20.40 3.51 -3.03
C PRO A 65 -20.75 3.48 -1.54
N MET A 66 -22.01 3.82 -1.23
CA MET A 66 -22.54 3.68 0.13
C MET A 66 -22.44 2.21 0.60
N ARG A 67 -22.24 2.03 1.90
CA ARG A 67 -22.19 0.69 2.49
C ARG A 67 -23.58 0.07 2.44
N PHE A 68 -23.61 -1.24 2.20
CA PHE A 68 -24.84 -2.01 2.32
C PHE A 68 -25.21 -2.16 3.79
N GLU A 69 -26.47 -1.88 4.08
CA GLU A 69 -27.07 -2.07 5.41
C GLU A 69 -27.92 -3.35 5.43
N TYR A 70 -28.05 -3.96 6.60
CA TYR A 70 -28.96 -5.10 6.78
C TYR A 70 -30.40 -4.62 6.60
N LEU A 71 -31.15 -5.30 5.72
CA LEU A 71 -32.57 -5.01 5.46
C LEU A 71 -33.43 -6.11 6.12
N PRO A 72 -34.21 -5.77 7.16
CA PRO A 72 -35.11 -6.72 7.81
C PRO A 72 -36.13 -7.31 6.83
N HIS A 73 -36.27 -8.63 6.86
CA HIS A 73 -37.29 -9.32 6.08
C HIS A 73 -38.58 -9.44 6.91
N MET A 74 -39.71 -8.95 6.40
CA MET A 74 -41.03 -9.05 7.06
C MET A 74 -41.08 -8.49 8.50
N GLY A 75 -40.30 -7.44 8.79
CA GLY A 75 -40.27 -6.83 10.12
C GLY A 75 -39.47 -7.62 11.15
N ASP A 76 -38.53 -8.48 10.72
CA ASP A 76 -37.58 -9.15 11.60
C ASP A 76 -36.85 -8.15 12.51
N GLU A 77 -36.96 -8.35 13.82
CA GLU A 77 -36.34 -7.48 14.83
C GLU A 77 -34.88 -7.90 15.12
N VAL A 78 -34.45 -9.08 14.64
CA VAL A 78 -33.11 -9.62 14.89
C VAL A 78 -32.14 -9.11 13.81
N CYS A 79 -31.35 -8.10 14.16
CA CYS A 79 -30.36 -7.48 13.26
C CYS A 79 -28.91 -7.92 13.51
N GLN A 80 -28.69 -8.87 14.43
CA GLN A 80 -27.37 -9.36 14.84
C GLN A 80 -27.32 -10.88 14.86
N VAL A 81 -26.12 -11.43 14.77
CA VAL A 81 -25.92 -12.89 14.89
C VAL A 81 -26.17 -13.30 16.34
N SER A 82 -27.04 -14.28 16.56
CA SER A 82 -27.32 -14.85 17.89
C SER A 82 -26.53 -16.16 18.08
N ALA A 83 -25.74 -16.28 19.15
CA ALA A 83 -25.06 -17.53 19.50
C ALA A 83 -25.68 -18.20 20.74
N GLN A 84 -27.01 -18.32 20.72
CA GLN A 84 -27.77 -19.15 21.67
C GLN A 84 -27.69 -20.65 21.34
N GLN A 85 -27.92 -21.51 22.34
CA GLN A 85 -27.98 -22.97 22.13
C GLN A 85 -29.21 -23.34 21.28
N PRO A 86 -29.11 -24.30 20.35
CA PRO A 86 -27.97 -25.21 20.09
C PRO A 86 -26.92 -24.68 19.09
N VAL A 87 -27.18 -23.55 18.44
CA VAL A 87 -26.38 -23.03 17.31
C VAL A 87 -25.00 -22.53 17.75
N GLN A 88 -24.84 -22.18 19.03
CA GLN A 88 -23.57 -21.74 19.62
C GLN A 88 -22.38 -22.67 19.31
N THR A 89 -22.57 -23.99 19.45
CA THR A 89 -21.48 -24.97 19.23
C THR A 89 -21.05 -25.01 17.77
N GLU A 90 -22.00 -24.93 16.83
CA GLU A 90 -21.71 -24.88 15.40
C GLU A 90 -20.97 -23.59 15.01
N LEU A 91 -21.37 -22.44 15.58
CA LEU A 91 -20.69 -21.16 15.37
C LEU A 91 -19.25 -21.18 15.91
N LEU A 92 -19.02 -21.79 17.07
CA LEU A 92 -17.67 -21.94 17.64
C LEU A 92 -16.78 -22.83 16.78
N MET A 93 -17.30 -23.96 16.31
CA MET A 93 -16.60 -24.84 15.36
C MET A 93 -16.26 -24.10 14.07
N ARG A 94 -17.22 -23.31 13.55
CA ARG A 94 -17.02 -22.51 12.35
C ARG A 94 -15.96 -21.43 12.55
N TYR A 95 -15.94 -20.78 13.71
CA TYR A 95 -14.93 -19.78 14.08
C TYR A 95 -13.52 -20.38 14.02
N HIS A 96 -13.29 -21.52 14.69
CA HIS A 96 -11.98 -22.18 14.65
C HIS A 96 -11.58 -22.64 13.25
N GLN A 97 -12.53 -23.18 12.47
CA GLN A 97 -12.27 -23.56 11.09
C GLN A 97 -11.83 -22.35 10.23
N LEU A 98 -12.50 -21.21 10.38
CA LEU A 98 -12.11 -19.97 9.71
C LEU A 98 -10.74 -19.49 10.17
N GLN A 99 -10.45 -19.56 11.46
CA GLN A 99 -9.18 -19.15 12.04
C GLN A 99 -8.01 -19.96 11.46
N SER A 100 -8.11 -21.29 11.45
CA SER A 100 -7.09 -22.18 10.87
C SER A 100 -6.92 -21.94 9.37
N ARG A 101 -8.02 -21.83 8.63
CA ARG A 101 -7.96 -21.57 7.18
C ARG A 101 -7.33 -20.22 6.85
N LEU A 102 -7.66 -19.17 7.62
CA LEU A 102 -7.07 -17.85 7.46
C LEU A 102 -5.56 -17.85 7.74
N ALA A 103 -5.10 -18.62 8.72
CA ALA A 103 -3.68 -18.74 9.01
C ALA A 103 -2.91 -19.29 7.79
N THR A 104 -3.40 -20.38 7.19
CA THR A 104 -2.80 -20.98 5.99
C THR A 104 -2.84 -20.02 4.79
N LEU A 105 -4.01 -19.47 4.46
CA LEU A 105 -4.16 -18.57 3.32
C LEU A 105 -3.29 -17.31 3.43
N LYS A 106 -3.10 -16.76 4.64
CA LYS A 106 -2.23 -15.59 4.85
C LYS A 106 -0.78 -15.91 4.55
N ILE A 107 -0.30 -17.10 4.91
CA ILE A 107 1.07 -17.53 4.61
C ILE A 107 1.24 -17.73 3.10
N GLU A 108 0.34 -18.51 2.47
CA GLU A 108 0.37 -18.77 1.02
C GLU A 108 0.34 -17.46 0.22
N ASN A 109 -0.57 -16.55 0.55
CA ASN A 109 -0.71 -15.29 -0.18
C ASN A 109 0.49 -14.35 0.04
N GLU A 110 1.13 -14.43 1.21
CA GLU A 110 2.36 -13.67 1.50
C GLU A 110 3.56 -14.17 0.68
N GLU A 111 3.65 -15.47 0.40
CA GLU A 111 4.65 -16.02 -0.52
C GLU A 111 4.43 -15.56 -1.97
N VAL A 112 3.18 -15.51 -2.41
CA VAL A 112 2.82 -14.95 -3.72
C VAL A 112 3.18 -13.46 -3.77
N ARG A 113 2.90 -12.69 -2.71
CA ARG A 113 3.25 -11.26 -2.62
C ARG A 113 4.75 -11.02 -2.75
N LYS A 114 5.58 -11.81 -2.06
CA LYS A 114 7.05 -11.70 -2.18
C LYS A 114 7.54 -11.96 -3.59
N THR A 115 6.97 -12.97 -4.25
CA THR A 115 7.29 -13.29 -5.66
C THR A 115 6.89 -12.15 -6.58
N LEU A 116 5.71 -11.57 -6.35
CA LEU A 116 5.19 -10.42 -7.08
C LEU A 116 6.12 -9.20 -6.94
N ASP A 117 6.54 -8.87 -5.72
CA ASP A 117 7.43 -7.74 -5.43
C ASP A 117 8.81 -7.93 -6.09
N ALA A 118 9.38 -9.13 -6.01
CA ALA A 118 10.65 -9.44 -6.67
C ALA A 118 10.55 -9.33 -8.21
N THR A 119 9.42 -9.74 -8.79
CA THR A 119 9.17 -9.61 -10.23
C THR A 119 9.00 -8.14 -10.62
N MET A 120 8.32 -7.34 -9.80
CA MET A 120 8.19 -5.90 -10.00
C MET A 120 9.56 -5.21 -9.99
N GLN A 121 10.42 -5.56 -9.02
CA GLN A 121 11.78 -5.01 -8.98
C GLN A 121 12.55 -5.37 -10.25
N THR A 122 12.46 -6.62 -10.71
CA THR A 122 13.09 -7.05 -11.96
C THR A 122 12.59 -6.25 -13.17
N LEU A 123 11.28 -5.95 -13.22
CA LEU A 123 10.70 -5.10 -14.26
C LEU A 123 11.22 -3.66 -14.18
N GLN A 124 11.33 -3.10 -12.98
CA GLN A 124 11.89 -1.76 -12.77
C GLN A 124 13.34 -1.70 -13.24
N ASP A 125 14.17 -2.67 -12.84
CA ASP A 125 15.57 -2.74 -13.24
C ASP A 125 15.74 -2.83 -14.77
N MET A 126 14.82 -3.50 -15.46
CA MET A 126 14.82 -3.56 -16.93
C MET A 126 14.40 -2.23 -17.59
N LEU A 127 13.57 -1.42 -16.92
CA LEU A 127 12.99 -0.19 -17.46
C LEU A 127 13.79 1.07 -17.11
N THR A 128 14.56 1.06 -16.02
CA THR A 128 15.37 2.21 -15.56
C THR A 128 16.80 2.16 -16.08
N VAL A 129 17.05 1.44 -17.17
CA VAL A 129 18.37 1.42 -17.81
C VAL A 129 18.65 2.79 -18.41
N GLU A 130 19.76 3.41 -18.01
CA GLU A 130 20.19 4.72 -18.52
C GLU A 130 20.91 4.57 -19.86
N ASP A 131 20.14 4.40 -20.95
CA ASP A 131 20.68 4.24 -22.32
C ASP A 131 20.45 5.47 -23.22
N PHE A 132 20.30 6.65 -22.62
CA PHE A 132 20.03 7.91 -23.31
C PHE A 132 21.28 8.75 -23.66
N ASP A 133 22.46 8.42 -23.13
CA ASP A 133 23.70 9.14 -23.48
C ASP A 133 24.17 8.78 -24.89
N MET A 134 24.28 9.79 -25.74
CA MET A 134 24.65 9.68 -27.15
C MET A 134 26.01 10.32 -27.45
N SER A 135 26.81 10.66 -26.43
CA SER A 135 28.12 11.33 -26.60
C SER A 135 29.03 10.59 -27.58
N ASP A 136 29.02 9.25 -27.53
CA ASP A 136 29.81 8.39 -28.42
C ASP A 136 29.45 8.55 -29.91
N ALA A 137 28.21 8.95 -30.22
CA ALA A 137 27.77 9.19 -31.60
C ALA A 137 28.36 10.47 -32.21
N PHE A 138 28.88 11.39 -31.38
CA PHE A 138 29.45 12.66 -31.82
C PHE A 138 30.99 12.69 -31.74
N HIS A 139 31.63 11.54 -31.47
CA HIS A 139 33.08 11.38 -31.62
C HIS A 139 33.49 11.48 -33.09
N HIS A 140 33.84 12.69 -33.51
CA HIS A 140 34.44 12.94 -34.81
C HIS A 140 35.88 12.43 -34.81
N SER A 141 36.14 11.30 -35.47
CA SER A 141 37.49 11.03 -35.97
C SER A 141 37.87 12.20 -36.89
N ARG A 142 38.97 12.90 -36.61
CA ARG A 142 39.55 13.94 -37.51
C ARG A 142 40.07 13.38 -38.84
N SER A 143 39.60 12.21 -39.27
CA SER A 143 39.95 11.58 -40.53
C SER A 143 38.73 11.58 -41.43
N THR A 144 38.91 12.01 -42.68
CA THR A 144 37.91 11.96 -43.77
C THR A 144 37.62 10.53 -44.23
N GLU A 145 37.86 9.52 -43.40
CA GLU A 145 37.64 8.12 -43.72
C GLU A 145 36.46 7.62 -42.87
N SER A 146 35.36 7.33 -43.57
CA SER A 146 34.11 6.81 -43.04
C SER A 146 34.35 5.53 -42.24
N ILE A 147 34.46 5.64 -40.92
CA ILE A 147 34.33 4.49 -40.02
C ILE A 147 32.90 4.49 -39.50
N LYS A 148 32.09 3.58 -40.02
CA LYS A 148 30.83 3.16 -39.38
C LYS A 148 31.16 2.82 -37.92
N SER A 149 30.51 3.51 -36.99
CA SER A 149 30.78 3.43 -35.55
C SER A 149 30.59 2.00 -35.05
N VAL A 150 31.69 1.26 -34.91
CA VAL A 150 31.73 -0.13 -34.41
C VAL A 150 31.22 -0.22 -32.95
N ALA A 151 31.20 0.91 -32.22
CA ALA A 151 30.72 0.98 -30.83
C ALA A 151 29.19 0.85 -30.69
N SER A 152 28.41 1.38 -31.64
CA SER A 152 26.93 1.31 -31.57
C SER A 152 26.36 -0.07 -31.95
N GLU A 153 27.18 -0.95 -32.52
CA GLU A 153 26.69 -2.15 -33.20
C GLU A 153 26.45 -3.35 -32.26
N PHE A 154 26.99 -3.34 -31.04
CA PHE A 154 26.86 -4.49 -30.13
C PHE A 154 25.66 -4.41 -29.17
N TYR A 155 25.42 -3.26 -28.53
CA TYR A 155 24.34 -3.09 -27.55
C TYR A 155 22.96 -2.84 -28.21
N MET A 156 22.96 -2.12 -29.33
CA MET A 156 21.77 -1.69 -30.07
C MET A 156 21.51 -2.48 -31.35
N SER A 157 22.13 -3.65 -31.49
CA SER A 157 21.81 -4.54 -32.61
C SER A 157 20.33 -4.91 -32.57
N LYS A 158 19.65 -4.82 -33.72
CA LYS A 158 18.24 -5.24 -33.88
C LYS A 158 17.91 -6.59 -33.22
N PRO A 159 18.73 -7.66 -33.33
CA PRO A 159 18.46 -8.92 -32.65
C PRO A 159 18.61 -8.85 -31.12
N ASN A 160 19.54 -8.07 -30.57
CA ASN A 160 19.70 -7.92 -29.12
C ASN A 160 18.54 -7.12 -28.50
N VAL A 161 18.03 -6.11 -29.20
CA VAL A 161 16.84 -5.35 -28.78
C VAL A 161 15.59 -6.22 -28.78
N ALA A 162 15.38 -7.02 -29.84
CA ALA A 162 14.24 -7.93 -29.93
C ALA A 162 14.25 -8.98 -28.80
N LYS A 163 15.43 -9.54 -28.49
CA LYS A 163 15.59 -10.49 -27.38
C LYS A 163 15.29 -9.85 -26.02
N ARG A 164 15.79 -8.64 -25.75
CA ARG A 164 15.48 -7.90 -24.52
C ARG A 164 13.98 -7.64 -24.37
N ARG A 165 13.33 -7.20 -25.45
CA ARG A 165 11.89 -6.95 -25.47
C ARG A 165 11.06 -8.22 -25.22
N ALA A 166 11.45 -9.36 -25.81
CA ALA A 166 10.78 -10.63 -25.57
C ALA A 166 10.89 -11.05 -24.09
N ASN A 167 12.08 -10.95 -23.50
CA ASN A 167 12.31 -11.24 -22.08
C ASN A 167 11.49 -10.33 -21.15
N GLN A 168 11.41 -9.03 -21.48
CA GLN A 168 10.55 -8.09 -20.76
C GLN A 168 9.08 -8.53 -20.81
N GLN A 169 8.57 -8.87 -21.98
CA GLN A 169 7.18 -9.31 -22.15
C GLN A 169 6.88 -10.61 -21.38
N GLU A 170 7.78 -11.57 -21.39
CA GLU A 170 7.64 -12.80 -20.59
C GLU A 170 7.58 -12.48 -19.09
N THR A 171 8.43 -11.56 -18.63
CA THR A 171 8.45 -11.12 -17.23
C THR A 171 7.17 -10.37 -16.86
N GLU A 172 6.66 -9.49 -17.73
CA GLU A 172 5.38 -8.79 -17.55
C GLU A 172 4.21 -9.77 -17.46
N MET A 173 4.18 -10.78 -18.34
CA MET A 173 3.16 -11.83 -18.32
C MET A 173 3.19 -12.62 -17.01
N PHE A 174 4.39 -12.95 -16.52
CA PHE A 174 4.56 -13.60 -15.22
C PHE A 174 4.08 -12.70 -14.08
N TYR A 175 4.43 -11.41 -14.09
CA TYR A 175 3.98 -10.41 -13.13
C TYR A 175 2.44 -10.36 -13.07
N PHE A 176 1.76 -10.21 -14.20
CA PHE A 176 0.29 -10.16 -14.23
C PHE A 176 -0.37 -11.46 -13.76
N SER A 177 0.23 -12.61 -14.09
CA SER A 177 -0.23 -13.90 -13.58
C SER A 177 -0.17 -13.95 -12.04
N LYS A 178 0.96 -13.53 -11.46
CA LYS A 178 1.14 -13.50 -10.00
C LYS A 178 0.30 -12.43 -9.32
N PHE A 179 0.10 -11.28 -9.96
CA PHE A 179 -0.77 -10.21 -9.47
C PHE A 179 -2.22 -10.69 -9.35
N LYS A 180 -2.73 -11.39 -10.37
CA LYS A 180 -4.06 -11.99 -10.35
C LYS A 180 -4.20 -13.04 -9.24
N GLU A 181 -3.19 -13.88 -9.07
CA GLU A 181 -3.14 -14.88 -7.99
C GLU A 181 -3.21 -14.21 -6.60
N PHE A 182 -2.39 -13.18 -6.37
CA PHE A 182 -2.37 -12.39 -5.14
C PHE A 182 -3.71 -11.69 -4.86
N LEU A 183 -4.33 -11.08 -5.87
CA LEU A 183 -5.63 -10.43 -5.71
C LEU A 183 -6.73 -11.42 -5.35
N ASN A 184 -6.74 -12.60 -5.97
CA ASN A 184 -7.70 -13.66 -5.67
C ASN A 184 -7.53 -14.18 -4.23
N GLY A 185 -6.28 -14.42 -3.79
CA GLY A 185 -5.96 -14.79 -2.42
C GLY A 185 -6.39 -13.72 -1.42
N SER A 186 -6.03 -12.47 -1.67
CA SER A 186 -6.39 -11.32 -0.82
C SER A 186 -7.91 -11.13 -0.71
N ASN A 187 -8.64 -11.25 -1.83
CA ASN A 187 -10.10 -11.16 -1.84
C ASN A 187 -10.77 -12.25 -1.01
N LEU A 188 -10.25 -13.48 -1.07
CA LEU A 188 -10.76 -14.58 -0.25
C LEU A 188 -10.46 -14.33 1.24
N ILE A 189 -9.23 -13.89 1.57
CA ILE A 189 -8.82 -13.57 2.94
C ILE A 189 -9.73 -12.49 3.52
N ILE A 190 -9.97 -11.38 2.81
CA ILE A 190 -10.82 -10.28 3.29
C ILE A 190 -12.24 -10.78 3.61
N LYS A 191 -12.83 -11.60 2.73
CA LYS A 191 -14.17 -12.17 2.93
C LYS A 191 -14.23 -13.10 4.14
N LEU A 192 -13.24 -13.97 4.32
CA LEU A 192 -13.18 -14.91 5.45
C LEU A 192 -12.86 -14.19 6.76
N GLN A 193 -11.99 -13.17 6.72
CA GLN A 193 -11.63 -12.36 7.87
C GLN A 193 -12.84 -11.58 8.38
N ALA A 194 -13.64 -10.97 7.50
CA ALA A 194 -14.88 -10.29 7.89
C ALA A 194 -15.86 -11.24 8.62
N LYS A 195 -16.02 -12.48 8.12
CA LYS A 195 -16.86 -13.49 8.80
C LYS A 195 -16.28 -13.93 10.13
N HIS A 196 -14.98 -14.17 10.18
CA HIS A 196 -14.28 -14.54 11.40
C HIS A 196 -14.43 -13.46 12.48
N ASP A 197 -14.26 -12.19 12.12
CA ASP A 197 -14.32 -11.08 13.06
C ASP A 197 -15.73 -10.85 13.59
N LEU A 198 -16.75 -11.02 12.75
CA LEU A 198 -18.14 -11.02 13.19
C LEU A 198 -18.41 -12.13 14.22
N LEU A 199 -18.00 -13.38 13.92
CA LEU A 199 -18.18 -14.49 14.87
C LEU A 199 -17.37 -14.30 16.15
N LYS A 200 -16.17 -13.72 16.06
CA LYS A 200 -15.34 -13.39 17.22
C LYS A 200 -16.06 -12.43 18.17
N GLN A 201 -16.71 -11.40 17.63
CA GLN A 201 -17.48 -10.44 18.41
C GLN A 201 -18.67 -11.11 19.09
N THR A 202 -19.49 -11.84 18.32
CA THR A 202 -20.67 -12.54 18.86
C THR A 202 -20.32 -13.59 19.93
N LEU A 203 -19.31 -14.43 19.69
CA LEU A 203 -18.92 -15.47 20.63
C LEU A 203 -18.18 -14.91 21.86
N GLY A 204 -17.45 -13.79 21.73
CA GLY A 204 -16.77 -13.14 22.85
C GLY A 204 -17.74 -12.56 23.87
N GLU A 205 -18.83 -11.95 23.40
CA GLU A 205 -19.91 -11.42 24.25
C GLU A 205 -20.65 -12.56 24.97
N ASP A 206 -20.98 -13.66 24.26
CA ASP A 206 -21.72 -14.79 24.84
C ASP A 206 -20.88 -15.69 25.78
N ILE A 207 -19.58 -15.84 25.55
CA ILE A 207 -18.68 -16.55 26.48
C ILE A 207 -18.54 -15.75 27.79
N CYS A 208 -18.42 -14.42 27.71
CA CYS A 208 -18.34 -13.56 28.88
C CYS A 208 -19.65 -13.61 29.70
N MET A 209 -20.80 -13.46 29.02
CA MET A 209 -22.11 -13.48 29.66
C MET A 209 -22.47 -14.84 30.27
N SER A 210 -22.25 -15.94 29.54
CA SER A 210 -22.53 -17.29 30.05
C SER A 210 -21.58 -17.70 31.19
N THR A 211 -20.33 -17.24 31.17
CA THR A 211 -19.39 -17.46 32.29
C THR A 211 -19.81 -16.66 33.52
N LEU A 212 -20.26 -15.41 33.35
CA LEU A 212 -20.78 -14.58 34.44
C LEU A 212 -22.08 -15.13 35.02
N GLU A 213 -22.99 -15.67 34.21
CA GLU A 213 -24.21 -16.33 34.69
C GLU A 213 -23.91 -17.59 35.48
N LYS A 214 -23.02 -18.47 34.98
CA LYS A 214 -22.59 -19.67 35.72
C LYS A 214 -21.87 -19.31 37.03
N LEU A 215 -21.02 -18.27 37.02
CA LEU A 215 -20.38 -17.77 38.23
C LEU A 215 -21.40 -17.20 39.22
N ARG A 216 -22.42 -16.47 38.73
CA ARG A 216 -23.53 -15.95 39.53
C ARG A 216 -24.37 -17.07 40.15
N GLU A 217 -24.65 -18.13 39.41
CA GLU A 217 -25.36 -19.33 39.90
C GLU A 217 -24.54 -20.09 40.95
N CYS A 218 -23.25 -20.33 40.70
CA CYS A 218 -22.34 -20.94 41.67
C CYS A 218 -22.24 -20.12 42.96
N MET A 219 -22.12 -18.79 42.85
CA MET A 219 -22.11 -17.88 43.98
C MET A 219 -23.43 -17.86 44.75
N ASN A 220 -24.55 -17.99 44.04
CA ASN A 220 -25.87 -18.04 44.66
C ASN A 220 -26.09 -19.31 45.47
N THR A 221 -25.61 -20.44 44.95
CA THR A 221 -25.62 -21.74 45.62
C THR A 221 -24.66 -21.78 46.81
N ALA A 222 -23.46 -21.22 46.67
CA ALA A 222 -22.41 -21.30 47.70
C ALA A 222 -22.63 -20.38 48.91
N TYR A 223 -23.23 -19.20 48.71
CA TYR A 223 -23.31 -18.17 49.76
C TYR A 223 -24.73 -17.73 50.15
N GLY A 224 -25.79 -18.22 49.49
CA GLY A 224 -27.19 -17.85 49.78
C GLY A 224 -27.53 -16.39 49.46
N VAL A 225 -28.77 -16.08 49.03
CA VAL A 225 -29.14 -14.77 48.41
C VAL A 225 -28.75 -13.53 49.24
N SER A 226 -28.57 -13.65 50.56
CA SER A 226 -28.34 -12.55 51.51
C SER A 226 -26.90 -12.32 51.99
N SER A 227 -25.88 -13.00 51.45
CA SER A 227 -24.49 -12.82 51.96
C SER A 227 -23.87 -11.46 51.60
N PRO A 228 -23.33 -10.71 52.58
CA PRO A 228 -22.73 -9.39 52.36
C PRO A 228 -21.39 -9.42 51.58
N PHE A 229 -20.78 -10.60 51.40
CA PHE A 229 -19.52 -10.77 50.68
C PHE A 229 -19.67 -11.04 49.18
N LYS A 230 -20.90 -11.39 48.73
CA LYS A 230 -21.20 -11.67 47.32
C LYS A 230 -20.83 -10.55 46.35
N PRO A 231 -21.10 -9.25 46.63
CA PRO A 231 -20.79 -8.19 45.68
C PRO A 231 -19.27 -8.06 45.43
N LYS A 232 -18.47 -8.23 46.48
CA LYS A 232 -17.00 -8.10 46.42
C LYS A 232 -16.36 -9.26 45.65
N ILE A 233 -16.82 -10.49 45.86
CA ILE A 233 -16.32 -11.68 45.16
C ILE A 233 -16.76 -11.66 43.68
N MET A 234 -18.00 -11.25 43.40
CA MET A 234 -18.50 -11.14 42.01
C MET A 234 -17.70 -10.10 41.22
N CYS A 235 -17.38 -8.96 41.84
CA CYS A 235 -16.58 -7.91 41.23
C CYS A 235 -15.13 -8.36 40.95
N LEU A 236 -14.51 -9.10 41.88
CA LEU A 236 -13.17 -9.66 41.70
C LEU A 236 -13.13 -10.72 40.58
N CYS A 237 -14.12 -11.62 40.54
CA CYS A 237 -14.25 -12.62 39.47
C CYS A 237 -14.49 -11.95 38.10
N MET A 238 -15.31 -10.91 38.04
CA MET A 238 -15.55 -10.14 36.82
C MET A 238 -14.28 -9.42 36.35
N TRP A 239 -13.48 -8.87 37.28
CA TRP A 239 -12.15 -8.31 37.01
C TRP A 239 -11.20 -9.34 36.39
N VAL A 240 -11.14 -10.55 36.96
CA VAL A 240 -10.27 -11.62 36.46
C VAL A 240 -10.68 -12.07 35.06
N VAL A 241 -11.98 -12.28 34.81
CA VAL A 241 -12.49 -12.70 33.49
C VAL A 241 -12.24 -11.63 32.43
N VAL A 242 -12.47 -10.35 32.75
CA VAL A 242 -12.21 -9.23 31.84
C VAL A 242 -10.71 -9.08 31.57
N CYS A 243 -9.85 -9.14 32.59
CA CYS A 243 -8.39 -9.08 32.42
C CYS A 243 -7.81 -10.29 31.67
N GLU A 244 -8.41 -11.48 31.79
CA GLU A 244 -8.00 -12.65 31.02
C GLU A 244 -8.39 -12.56 29.55
N HIS A 245 -9.57 -12.00 29.25
CA HIS A 245 -10.04 -11.85 27.88
C HIS A 245 -9.28 -10.75 27.12
N ASP A 246 -8.87 -9.68 27.80
CA ASP A 246 -8.20 -8.51 27.20
C ASP A 246 -6.66 -8.61 27.10
N ARG A 247 -6.05 -9.72 27.55
CA ARG A 247 -4.60 -9.94 27.41
C ARG A 247 -4.09 -9.92 25.96
N GLY A 248 -4.98 -9.96 24.97
CA GLY A 248 -4.65 -9.85 23.54
C GLY A 248 -4.68 -8.44 22.94
N ASN A 249 -5.09 -7.38 23.67
CA ASN A 249 -5.36 -6.06 23.06
C ASN A 249 -4.91 -4.86 23.92
N MET A 250 -3.76 -4.98 24.59
CA MET A 250 -3.26 -4.03 25.60
C MET A 250 -2.67 -2.71 25.04
N THR A 251 -3.23 -2.15 23.96
CA THR A 251 -2.75 -0.87 23.38
C THR A 251 -3.83 0.18 23.05
N ARG A 252 -5.14 -0.05 23.26
CA ARG A 252 -6.16 0.98 22.93
C ARG A 252 -7.26 1.31 23.95
N LEU A 253 -7.35 0.66 25.10
CA LEU A 253 -8.42 0.92 26.08
C LEU A 253 -7.93 1.56 27.40
N GLY A 254 -6.91 2.43 27.33
CA GLY A 254 -6.26 3.00 28.52
C GLY A 254 -6.98 4.12 29.26
N LYS A 255 -8.21 4.55 28.88
CA LYS A 255 -8.83 5.74 29.51
C LYS A 255 -10.31 5.65 29.88
N GLY A 256 -11.08 4.69 29.34
CA GLY A 256 -12.52 4.54 29.65
C GLY A 256 -12.81 3.55 30.78
N LEU A 257 -12.30 2.32 30.67
CA LEU A 257 -12.53 1.26 31.66
C LEU A 257 -11.93 1.54 33.05
N ASN A 258 -10.91 2.40 33.13
CA ASN A 258 -10.22 2.68 34.40
C ASN A 258 -11.16 3.40 35.40
N VAL A 259 -12.12 4.21 34.92
CA VAL A 259 -13.01 4.99 35.80
C VAL A 259 -14.14 4.12 36.37
N GLU A 260 -14.72 3.22 35.58
CA GLU A 260 -15.73 2.27 36.09
C GLU A 260 -15.11 1.20 37.00
N LEU A 261 -13.92 0.69 36.67
CA LEU A 261 -13.21 -0.27 37.52
C LEU A 261 -12.69 0.38 38.82
N GLN A 262 -12.24 1.65 38.80
CA GLN A 262 -11.93 2.39 40.03
C GLN A 262 -13.16 2.73 40.86
N GLY A 263 -14.30 3.03 40.23
CA GLY A 263 -15.58 3.24 40.91
C GLY A 263 -16.06 1.98 41.63
N MET A 264 -15.97 0.83 40.95
CA MET A 264 -16.33 -0.49 41.51
C MET A 264 -15.36 -0.96 42.60
N MET A 265 -14.04 -0.74 42.45
CA MET A 265 -13.05 -1.04 43.51
C MET A 265 -13.21 -0.13 44.73
N SER A 266 -13.58 1.15 44.54
CA SER A 266 -13.86 2.08 45.64
C SER A 266 -15.10 1.70 46.44
N PHE A 267 -16.08 1.04 45.80
CA PHE A 267 -17.27 0.50 46.46
C PHE A 267 -16.99 -0.84 47.18
N ALA A 268 -16.05 -1.64 46.66
CA ALA A 268 -15.66 -2.93 47.25
C ALA A 268 -14.72 -2.80 48.46
N PHE A 269 -13.94 -1.72 48.57
CA PHE A 269 -12.94 -1.52 49.65
C PHE A 269 -13.27 -0.42 50.67
N ARG A 270 -14.51 0.09 50.71
CA ARG A 270 -14.96 0.79 51.93
C ARG A 270 -15.17 -0.23 53.07
N PRO A 271 -14.61 0.01 54.26
CA PRO A 271 -14.81 -0.84 55.42
C PRO A 271 -16.28 -0.92 55.84
#